data_AF-A0A958JZB3-F1
#
_entry.id   AF-A0A958JZB3-F1
#
_cell.length_a   1.000
_cell.length_b   1.000
_cell.length_c   1.000
_cell.angle_alpha   90.00
_cell.angle_beta   90.00
_cell.angle_gamma   90.00
#
_symmetry.space_group_name_H-M   'P 1'
#
loop_
_entity.id
_entity.type
_entity.pdbx_description
1 polymer ?
#
loop_
_entity_poly.entity_id
_entity_poly.type
_entity_poly.pdbx_seq_one_letter_code
_entity_poly.pdbx_strand_id
1 'polypeptide(L)'
;MRKFDSQRGIAVLEAAVSFVVILTLLMSGLALTDFFRQVGIADELVDRYIFDDAVRPYSFSTSGGTFQLVANTTAITDYLDKATAKAKLELEAFLQNTSAGDYYLEMRSVELAINQSTGAPEGIVSLGGASYDYTFGGLSVPGEILQETDLDTRFDALAQMTSADGVSTFAVPTALYGLSGSQARFLPRAVMIGLRVVWSIEESFTGNIYEQVGGLPYVYDAKVTVVRGEIEA
;
A
#
# COMPACT_ATOMS: atom_id res chain seq x y z
N MET A 1 -40.65 -12.65 -62.05
CA MET A 1 -40.44 -13.03 -60.63
C MET A 1 -38.98 -12.80 -60.29
N ARG A 2 -38.63 -11.66 -59.67
CA ARG A 2 -37.25 -11.41 -59.20
C ARG A 2 -37.04 -12.24 -57.94
N LYS A 3 -36.11 -13.20 -57.98
CA LYS A 3 -35.59 -13.85 -56.76
C LYS A 3 -34.96 -12.73 -55.93
N PHE A 4 -35.52 -12.44 -54.77
CA PHE A 4 -34.85 -11.60 -53.79
C PHE A 4 -33.58 -12.33 -53.35
N ASP A 5 -32.44 -11.63 -53.41
CA ASP A 5 -31.13 -12.08 -52.93
C ASP A 5 -31.17 -12.38 -51.42
N SER A 6 -31.71 -13.52 -51.02
CA SER A 6 -31.84 -13.90 -49.59
C SER A 6 -30.48 -14.08 -48.93
N GLN A 7 -29.42 -14.36 -49.70
CA GLN A 7 -28.06 -14.53 -49.20
C GLN A 7 -27.38 -13.20 -48.83
N ARG A 8 -27.77 -12.08 -49.43
CA ARG A 8 -27.19 -10.76 -49.12
C ARG A 8 -27.65 -10.25 -47.74
N GLY A 9 -28.90 -10.50 -47.37
CA GLY A 9 -29.42 -10.14 -46.04
C GLY A 9 -28.79 -10.95 -44.91
N ILE A 10 -28.51 -12.23 -45.13
CA ILE A 10 -27.84 -13.11 -44.16
C ILE A 10 -26.37 -12.70 -43.99
N ALA A 11 -25.66 -12.44 -45.09
CA ALA A 11 -24.26 -12.00 -45.03
C ALA A 11 -24.07 -10.67 -44.30
N VAL A 12 -24.99 -9.71 -44.47
CA VAL A 12 -24.96 -8.43 -43.74
C VAL A 12 -25.22 -8.64 -42.26
N LEU A 13 -26.11 -9.57 -41.89
CA LEU A 13 -26.43 -9.87 -40.51
C LEU A 13 -25.28 -10.63 -39.81
N GLU A 14 -24.63 -11.57 -40.48
CA GLU A 14 -23.42 -12.25 -39.99
C GLU A 14 -22.24 -11.30 -39.86
N ALA A 15 -22.06 -10.37 -40.81
CA ALA A 15 -21.03 -9.33 -40.73
C ALA A 15 -21.30 -8.36 -39.58
N ALA A 16 -22.56 -7.98 -39.34
CA ALA A 16 -22.95 -7.14 -38.20
C ALA A 16 -22.70 -7.85 -36.87
N VAL A 17 -23.09 -9.12 -36.74
CA VAL A 17 -22.82 -9.94 -35.55
C VAL A 17 -21.31 -10.06 -35.32
N SER A 18 -20.54 -10.37 -36.37
CA SER A 18 -19.08 -10.47 -36.28
C SER A 18 -18.43 -9.15 -35.88
N PHE A 19 -18.91 -8.03 -36.43
CA PHE A 19 -18.43 -6.69 -36.08
C PHE A 19 -18.73 -6.33 -34.63
N VAL A 20 -19.94 -6.63 -34.14
CA VAL A 20 -20.31 -6.43 -32.73
C VAL A 20 -19.40 -7.26 -31.82
N VAL A 21 -19.17 -8.53 -32.13
CA VAL A 21 -18.27 -9.40 -31.35
C VAL A 21 -16.84 -8.85 -31.32
N ILE A 22 -16.29 -8.46 -32.47
CA ILE A 22 -14.93 -7.89 -32.56
C ILE A 22 -14.85 -6.58 -31.77
N LEU A 23 -15.85 -5.70 -31.92
CA LEU A 23 -15.90 -4.42 -31.20
C LEU A 23 -15.97 -4.65 -29.69
N THR A 24 -16.81 -5.58 -29.22
CA THR A 24 -16.89 -5.95 -27.80
C THR A 24 -15.55 -6.44 -27.27
N LEU A 25 -14.86 -7.32 -28.01
CA LEU A 25 -13.53 -7.82 -27.61
C LEU A 25 -12.49 -6.70 -27.53
N LEU A 26 -12.46 -5.79 -28.50
CA LEU A 26 -11.55 -4.64 -28.49
C LEU A 26 -11.85 -3.71 -27.31
N MET A 27 -13.13 -3.45 -27.05
CA MET A 27 -13.59 -2.62 -25.95
C MET A 27 -13.25 -3.22 -24.58
N SER A 28 -13.42 -4.54 -24.40
CA SER A 28 -12.94 -5.27 -23.21
C SER A 28 -11.42 -5.21 -23.07
N GLY A 29 -10.67 -5.32 -24.17
CA GLY A 29 -9.20 -5.20 -24.15
C GLY A 29 -8.72 -3.81 -23.73
N LEU A 30 -9.41 -2.75 -24.18
CA LEU A 30 -9.13 -1.37 -23.76
C LEU A 30 -9.44 -1.18 -22.27
N ALA A 31 -10.59 -1.66 -21.79
CA ALA A 31 -10.94 -1.60 -20.37
C ALA A 31 -9.92 -2.32 -19.48
N LEU A 32 -9.49 -3.52 -19.87
CA LEU A 32 -8.45 -4.26 -19.12
C LEU A 32 -7.12 -3.49 -19.08
N THR A 33 -6.72 -2.88 -20.19
CA THR A 33 -5.48 -2.08 -20.25
C THR A 33 -5.57 -0.87 -19.33
N ASP A 34 -6.72 -0.18 -19.33
CA ASP A 34 -6.98 0.94 -18.42
C ASP A 34 -6.99 0.49 -16.96
N PHE A 35 -7.63 -0.64 -16.64
CA PHE A 35 -7.61 -1.22 -15.30
C PHE A 35 -6.19 -1.50 -14.81
N PHE A 36 -5.36 -2.20 -15.60
CA PHE A 36 -3.97 -2.48 -15.23
C PHE A 36 -3.15 -1.21 -15.04
N ARG A 37 -3.41 -0.17 -15.84
CA ARG A 37 -2.78 1.13 -15.66
C ARG A 37 -3.18 1.77 -14.33
N GLN A 38 -4.46 1.71 -13.97
CA GLN A 38 -4.94 2.24 -12.70
C GLN A 38 -4.34 1.48 -11.51
N VAL A 39 -4.26 0.15 -11.58
CA VAL A 39 -3.58 -0.69 -10.58
C VAL A 39 -2.10 -0.31 -10.46
N GLY A 40 -1.40 -0.11 -11.59
CA GLY A 40 -0.01 0.32 -11.58
C GLY A 40 0.23 1.67 -10.90
N ILE A 41 -0.78 2.55 -10.89
CA ILE A 41 -0.71 3.85 -10.21
C ILE A 41 -0.92 3.70 -8.71
N ALA A 42 -1.76 2.76 -8.27
CA ALA A 42 -1.89 2.42 -6.85
C ALA A 42 -0.54 1.95 -6.31
N ASP A 43 0.08 0.99 -7.00
CA ASP A 43 1.39 0.43 -6.66
C ASP A 43 2.49 1.50 -6.68
N GLU A 44 2.52 2.36 -7.71
CA GLU A 44 3.50 3.45 -7.78
C GLU A 44 3.35 4.48 -6.66
N LEU A 45 2.12 4.88 -6.32
CA LEU A 45 1.84 5.79 -5.20
C LEU A 45 2.31 5.16 -3.88
N VAL A 46 1.94 3.91 -3.65
CA VAL A 46 2.28 3.18 -2.45
C VAL A 46 3.80 3.07 -2.30
N ASP A 47 4.51 2.66 -3.37
CA ASP A 47 5.96 2.53 -3.36
C ASP A 47 6.66 3.86 -3.16
N ARG A 48 6.27 4.90 -3.89
CA ARG A 48 6.94 6.19 -3.80
C ARG A 48 6.87 6.75 -2.39
N TYR A 49 5.70 6.75 -1.76
CA TYR A 49 5.52 7.41 -0.46
C TYR A 49 5.90 6.56 0.76
N ILE A 50 6.12 5.26 0.58
CA ILE A 50 6.65 4.40 1.63
C ILE A 50 8.18 4.41 1.65
N PHE A 51 8.85 4.58 0.51
CA PHE A 51 10.31 4.50 0.40
C PHE A 51 11.02 5.87 0.41
N ASP A 52 10.31 6.97 0.19
CA ASP A 52 10.90 8.30 0.04
C ASP A 52 10.89 9.07 1.37
N ASP A 53 11.97 8.92 2.14
CA ASP A 53 12.69 9.97 2.87
C ASP A 53 13.62 9.29 3.89
N ALA A 54 14.79 9.87 4.11
CA ALA A 54 15.73 9.48 5.16
C ALA A 54 15.16 9.83 6.56
N VAL A 55 14.01 9.27 6.90
CA VAL A 55 13.38 9.41 8.20
C VAL A 55 14.37 8.91 9.24
N ARG A 56 14.61 9.74 10.26
CA ARG A 56 15.42 9.40 11.41
C ARG A 56 14.48 9.02 12.55
N PRO A 57 14.00 7.77 12.59
CA PRO A 57 12.95 7.36 13.52
C PRO A 57 13.43 7.30 14.97
N TYR A 58 14.70 7.53 15.26
CA TYR A 58 15.25 7.41 16.60
C TYR A 58 15.99 8.65 17.08
N SER A 59 15.84 8.92 18.37
CA SER A 59 16.63 9.89 19.11
C SER A 59 17.13 9.27 20.42
N PHE A 60 18.17 9.89 21.00
CA PHE A 60 18.64 9.53 22.33
C PHE A 60 17.90 10.35 23.39
N SER A 61 17.31 9.66 24.36
CA SER A 61 16.78 10.27 25.57
C SER A 61 17.64 9.88 26.77
N THR A 62 17.83 10.81 27.70
CA THR A 62 18.45 10.52 29.00
C THR A 62 17.38 10.49 30.07
N SER A 63 17.16 9.30 30.64
CA SER A 63 16.27 9.11 31.78
C SER A 63 17.05 8.47 32.92
N GLY A 64 17.08 9.13 34.08
CA GLY A 64 17.77 8.63 35.27
C GLY A 64 19.28 8.46 35.11
N GLY A 65 19.93 9.19 34.20
CA GLY A 65 21.38 9.07 33.92
C GLY A 65 21.77 7.95 32.95
N THR A 66 20.80 7.19 32.45
CA THR A 66 20.98 6.20 31.38
C THR A 66 20.52 6.75 30.03
N PHE A 67 21.36 6.58 29.01
CA PHE A 67 20.98 6.81 27.61
C PHE A 67 20.06 5.69 27.14
N GLN A 68 18.90 6.06 26.59
CA GLN A 68 17.93 5.14 26.01
C GLN A 68 17.60 5.58 24.59
N LEU A 69 17.60 4.63 23.67
CA LEU A 69 17.08 4.85 22.33
C LEU A 69 15.55 4.87 22.40
N VAL A 70 14.95 5.95 21.91
CA VAL A 70 13.50 6.14 21.87
C VAL A 70 13.07 6.46 20.44
N ALA A 71 11.84 6.10 20.08
CA ALA A 71 11.25 6.55 18.83
C ALA A 71 11.12 8.08 18.84
N ASN A 72 11.62 8.73 17.79
CA ASN A 72 11.41 10.15 17.54
C ASN A 72 10.01 10.34 16.93
N THR A 73 8.99 10.29 17.79
CA THR A 73 7.58 10.38 17.37
C THR A 73 7.31 11.66 16.59
N THR A 74 7.96 12.78 16.91
CA THR A 74 7.82 14.04 16.17
C THR A 74 8.29 13.89 14.73
N ALA A 75 9.50 13.35 14.50
CA ALA A 75 10.02 13.15 13.15
C ALA A 75 9.17 12.16 12.33
N ILE A 76 8.66 11.11 12.98
CA ILE A 76 7.77 10.14 12.35
C ILE A 76 6.43 10.79 11.97
N THR A 77 5.79 11.49 12.89
CA THR A 77 4.53 12.22 12.64
C THR A 77 4.71 13.28 11.54
N ASP A 78 5.77 14.10 11.60
CA ASP A 78 6.07 15.11 10.58
C ASP A 78 6.27 14.50 9.18
N TYR A 79 6.90 13.31 9.13
CA TYR A 79 7.06 12.57 7.89
C TYR A 79 5.71 12.09 7.36
N LEU A 80 4.91 11.42 8.20
CA LEU A 80 3.60 10.90 7.82
C LEU A 80 2.66 12.03 7.38
N ASP A 81 2.68 13.18 8.06
CA ASP A 81 1.91 14.37 7.66
C ASP A 81 2.27 14.82 6.24
N LYS A 82 3.56 14.96 5.95
CA LYS A 82 4.04 15.39 4.63
C LYS A 82 3.77 14.35 3.55
N ALA A 83 4.08 13.08 3.83
CA ALA A 83 3.89 11.98 2.90
C ALA A 83 2.40 11.81 2.57
N THR A 84 1.53 11.83 3.57
CA THR A 84 0.09 11.71 3.36
C THR A 84 -0.48 12.92 2.61
N ALA A 85 -0.04 14.14 2.93
CA ALA A 85 -0.49 15.34 2.20
C ALA A 85 -0.07 15.31 0.73
N LYS A 86 1.17 14.87 0.42
CA LYS A 86 1.64 14.72 -0.96
C LYS A 86 0.90 13.60 -1.71
N ALA A 87 0.78 12.43 -1.09
CA ALA A 87 0.07 11.28 -1.65
C ALA A 87 -1.39 11.63 -1.97
N LYS A 88 -2.05 12.36 -1.06
CA LYS A 88 -3.39 12.89 -1.28
C LYS A 88 -3.47 13.80 -2.50
N LEU A 89 -2.61 14.81 -2.59
CA LEU A 89 -2.62 15.77 -3.71
C LEU A 89 -2.37 15.08 -5.05
N GLU A 90 -1.46 14.12 -5.09
CA GLU A 90 -1.15 13.37 -6.31
C GLU A 90 -2.29 12.42 -6.70
N LEU A 91 -2.88 11.71 -5.74
CA LEU A 91 -4.06 10.89 -5.96
C LEU A 91 -5.23 11.73 -6.47
N GLU A 92 -5.50 12.90 -5.88
CA GLU A 92 -6.52 13.83 -6.35
C GLU A 92 -6.24 14.33 -7.77
N ALA A 93 -4.98 14.64 -8.11
CA ALA A 93 -4.61 15.04 -9.46
C ALA A 93 -4.78 13.90 -10.48
N PHE A 94 -4.51 12.66 -10.10
CA PHE A 94 -4.76 11.49 -10.92
C PHE A 94 -6.26 11.28 -11.13
N LEU A 95 -7.03 11.32 -10.05
CA LEU A 95 -8.48 11.10 -10.06
C LEU A 95 -9.24 12.24 -10.72
N GLN A 96 -8.73 13.48 -10.78
CA GLN A 96 -9.36 14.54 -11.59
C GLN A 96 -9.28 14.28 -13.11
N ASN A 97 -8.35 13.42 -13.55
CA ASN A 97 -8.24 13.01 -14.95
C ASN A 97 -9.05 11.75 -15.28
N THR A 98 -9.59 11.07 -14.27
CA THR A 98 -10.49 9.92 -14.42
C THR A 98 -11.87 10.32 -13.88
N SER A 99 -12.95 9.68 -14.30
CA SER A 99 -14.27 9.95 -13.71
C SER A 99 -14.45 9.30 -12.32
N ALA A 100 -13.38 8.77 -11.73
CA ALA A 100 -13.36 8.04 -10.47
C ALA A 100 -13.31 9.02 -9.29
N GLY A 101 -14.49 9.54 -8.92
CA GLY A 101 -14.70 10.23 -7.66
C GLY A 101 -14.84 9.22 -6.53
N ASP A 102 -14.16 9.50 -5.42
CA ASP A 102 -14.19 8.80 -4.14
C ASP A 102 -13.00 7.87 -3.90
N TYR A 103 -12.19 8.23 -2.91
CA TYR A 103 -10.99 7.49 -2.51
C TYR A 103 -10.90 7.38 -0.99
N TYR A 104 -10.17 6.38 -0.55
CA TYR A 104 -9.75 6.14 0.82
C TYR A 104 -8.22 5.98 0.84
N LEU A 105 -7.57 6.72 1.72
CA LEU A 105 -6.12 6.71 1.92
C LEU A 105 -5.87 6.56 3.42
N GLU A 106 -5.11 5.55 3.80
CA GLU A 106 -4.64 5.35 5.17
C GLU A 106 -3.12 5.30 5.19
N MET A 107 -2.51 6.09 6.07
CA MET A 107 -1.09 5.96 6.38
C MET A 107 -0.90 5.81 7.88
N ARG A 108 -0.11 4.81 8.29
CA ARG A 108 0.06 4.47 9.70
C ARG A 108 1.48 4.05 10.00
N SER A 109 1.92 4.24 11.24
CA SER A 109 3.19 3.69 11.72
C SER A 109 3.05 2.91 13.02
N VAL A 110 3.94 1.95 13.20
CA VAL A 110 4.04 1.11 14.39
C VAL A 110 5.51 0.83 14.73
N GLU A 111 5.76 0.45 15.98
CA GLU A 111 7.07 0.00 16.43
C GLU A 111 7.09 -1.53 16.53
N LEU A 112 8.04 -2.17 15.88
CA LEU A 112 8.39 -3.57 16.10
C LEU A 112 9.32 -3.67 17.29
N ALA A 113 8.88 -4.28 18.38
CA ALA A 113 9.71 -4.59 19.53
C ALA A 113 10.62 -5.79 19.22
N ILE A 114 11.90 -5.66 19.56
CA ILE A 114 12.94 -6.67 19.32
C ILE A 114 13.65 -6.97 20.63
N ASN A 115 13.77 -8.27 20.94
CA ASN A 115 14.53 -8.72 22.08
C ASN A 115 16.02 -8.39 21.89
N GLN A 116 16.59 -7.56 22.76
CA GLN A 116 17.98 -7.10 22.61
C GLN A 116 19.02 -8.23 22.67
N SER A 117 18.71 -9.34 23.33
CA SER A 117 19.67 -10.44 23.55
C SER A 117 19.62 -11.51 22.47
N THR A 118 18.45 -11.74 21.87
CA THR A 118 18.25 -12.80 20.86
C THR A 118 17.98 -12.24 19.47
N GLY A 119 17.58 -10.98 19.35
CA GLY A 119 17.12 -10.38 18.11
C GLY A 119 15.75 -10.88 17.64
N ALA A 120 15.05 -11.68 18.46
CA ALA A 120 13.72 -12.18 18.14
C ALA A 120 12.67 -11.05 18.23
N PRO A 121 11.64 -11.05 17.37
CA PRO A 121 10.54 -10.11 17.47
C PRO A 121 9.69 -10.41 18.73
N GLU A 122 9.34 -9.37 19.48
CA GLU A 122 8.51 -9.47 20.70
C GLU A 122 7.06 -9.04 20.44
N GLY A 123 6.80 -8.43 19.28
CA GLY A 123 5.47 -7.99 18.85
C GLY A 123 5.49 -6.55 18.32
N ILE A 124 4.30 -6.03 18.05
CA ILE A 124 4.10 -4.70 17.50
C ILE A 124 3.46 -3.80 18.56
N VAL A 125 3.96 -2.58 18.66
CA VAL A 125 3.46 -1.55 19.57
C VAL A 125 3.00 -0.36 18.74
N SER A 126 1.77 0.09 18.96
CA SER A 126 1.25 1.29 18.30
C SER A 126 2.02 2.53 18.76
N LEU A 127 2.50 3.32 17.79
CA LEU A 127 3.06 4.63 18.04
C LEU A 127 1.89 5.62 18.09
N GLY A 128 1.55 6.08 19.30
CA GLY A 128 0.41 6.98 19.49
C GLY A 128 0.50 8.23 18.61
N GLY A 129 -0.60 8.56 17.92
CA GLY A 129 -0.71 9.78 17.10
C GLY A 129 -0.25 9.66 15.65
N ALA A 130 0.05 8.46 15.16
CA ALA A 130 0.61 8.24 13.82
C ALA A 130 -0.28 7.36 12.92
N SER A 131 -1.58 7.67 12.87
CA SER A 131 -2.56 7.06 11.97
C SER A 131 -3.37 8.15 11.32
N TYR A 132 -3.41 8.13 9.98
CA TYR A 132 -4.09 9.12 9.17
C TYR A 132 -5.06 8.42 8.25
N ASP A 133 -6.35 8.68 8.46
CA ASP A 133 -7.43 8.13 7.65
C ASP A 133 -8.11 9.26 6.89
N TYR A 134 -7.99 9.25 5.57
CA TYR A 134 -8.63 10.21 4.68
C TYR A 134 -9.63 9.49 3.79
N THR A 135 -10.90 9.86 3.93
CA THR A 135 -11.96 9.47 3.00
C THR A 135 -12.44 10.70 2.26
N PHE A 136 -12.47 10.64 0.93
CA PHE A 136 -13.05 11.66 0.08
C PHE A 136 -14.30 11.13 -0.61
N GLY A 137 -15.29 12.02 -0.79
CA GLY A 137 -16.50 11.74 -1.57
C GLY A 137 -17.53 10.79 -0.93
N GLY A 138 -17.15 10.08 0.13
CA GLY A 138 -18.05 9.19 0.87
C GLY A 138 -17.89 7.72 0.49
N LEU A 139 -16.72 7.33 -0.06
CA LEU A 139 -16.39 5.96 -0.43
C LEU A 139 -16.76 4.98 0.69
N SER A 140 -17.65 4.03 0.38
CA SER A 140 -17.85 2.85 1.21
C SER A 140 -16.98 1.74 0.66
N VAL A 141 -15.92 1.38 1.38
CA VAL A 141 -15.03 0.29 0.98
C VAL A 141 -15.65 -1.06 1.38
N PRO A 142 -15.84 -1.99 0.43
CA PRO A 142 -16.32 -3.34 0.72
C PRO A 142 -15.44 -4.06 1.76
N GLY A 143 -16.07 -4.87 2.61
CA GLY A 143 -15.37 -5.60 3.67
C GLY A 143 -14.27 -6.55 3.17
N GLU A 144 -14.44 -7.10 1.96
CA GLU A 144 -13.46 -7.96 1.30
C GLU A 144 -12.17 -7.19 0.99
N ILE A 145 -12.29 -5.98 0.43
CA ILE A 145 -11.16 -5.10 0.13
C ILE A 145 -10.50 -4.62 1.42
N LEU A 146 -11.29 -4.28 2.44
CA LEU A 146 -10.76 -3.89 3.75
C LEU A 146 -9.89 -4.99 4.37
N GLN A 147 -10.27 -6.27 4.22
CA GLN A 147 -9.48 -7.39 4.71
C GLN A 147 -8.19 -7.60 3.91
N GLU A 148 -8.24 -7.52 2.58
CA GLU A 148 -7.06 -7.71 1.73
C GLU A 148 -6.02 -6.60 1.87
N THR A 149 -6.49 -5.40 2.21
CA THR A 149 -5.65 -4.20 2.37
C THR A 149 -5.35 -3.88 3.83
N ASP A 150 -5.81 -4.69 4.78
CA ASP A 150 -5.66 -4.42 6.21
C ASP A 150 -4.18 -4.22 6.60
N LEU A 151 -3.87 -3.03 7.10
CA LEU A 151 -2.53 -2.69 7.53
C LEU A 151 -2.13 -3.47 8.78
N ASP A 152 -3.05 -3.82 9.68
CA ASP A 152 -2.71 -4.58 10.90
C ASP A 152 -2.17 -5.96 10.53
N THR A 153 -2.90 -6.68 9.68
CA THR A 153 -2.46 -7.96 9.12
C THR A 153 -1.11 -7.86 8.40
N ARG A 154 -0.86 -6.78 7.64
CA ARG A 154 0.41 -6.58 6.91
C ARG A 154 1.57 -6.26 7.85
N PHE A 155 1.35 -5.45 8.89
CA PHE A 155 2.35 -5.19 9.92
C PHE A 155 2.73 -6.48 10.66
N ASP A 156 1.74 -7.27 11.05
CA ASP A 156 1.94 -8.56 11.73
C ASP A 156 2.71 -9.56 10.85
N ALA A 157 2.34 -9.67 9.58
CA ALA A 157 3.03 -10.52 8.62
C ALA A 157 4.50 -10.12 8.45
N LEU A 158 4.78 -8.81 8.37
CA LEU A 158 6.15 -8.30 8.28
C LEU A 158 6.92 -8.56 9.59
N ALA A 159 6.34 -8.26 10.75
CA ALA A 159 6.97 -8.44 12.05
C ALA A 159 7.39 -9.89 12.33
N GLN A 160 6.65 -10.86 11.80
CA GLN A 160 6.91 -12.29 11.95
C GLN A 160 8.00 -12.82 11.00
N MET A 161 8.56 -11.98 10.12
CA MET A 161 9.67 -12.38 9.26
C MET A 161 10.95 -12.58 10.08
N THR A 162 11.31 -13.85 10.27
CA THR A 162 12.53 -14.25 10.98
C THR A 162 13.44 -15.11 10.11
N SER A 163 14.74 -15.07 10.39
CA SER A 163 15.70 -16.02 9.85
C SER A 163 15.51 -17.41 10.45
N ALA A 164 16.24 -18.40 9.92
CA ALA A 164 16.23 -19.78 10.43
C ALA A 164 16.62 -19.88 11.93
N ASP A 165 17.38 -18.91 12.43
CA ASP A 165 17.85 -18.87 13.83
C ASP A 165 16.86 -18.12 14.75
N GLY A 166 15.68 -17.75 14.25
CA GLY A 166 14.65 -17.03 15.02
C GLY A 166 14.92 -15.53 15.21
N VAL A 167 15.94 -14.99 14.53
CA VAL A 167 16.29 -13.56 14.56
C VAL A 167 15.41 -12.81 13.58
N SER A 168 14.81 -11.69 13.98
CA SER A 168 14.06 -10.82 13.07
C SER A 168 14.95 -10.37 11.91
N THR A 169 14.41 -10.36 10.69
CA THR A 169 15.11 -9.81 9.52
C THR A 169 15.40 -8.31 9.62
N PHE A 170 14.78 -7.64 10.60
CA PHE A 170 14.93 -6.21 10.88
C PHE A 170 15.78 -5.93 12.13
N ALA A 171 16.30 -6.97 12.79
CA ALA A 171 17.18 -6.80 13.92
C ALA A 171 18.52 -6.19 13.48
N VAL A 172 18.84 -5.01 14.03
CA VAL A 172 20.10 -4.32 13.75
C VAL A 172 21.10 -4.63 14.87
N PRO A 173 22.23 -5.28 14.56
CA PRO A 173 23.27 -5.51 15.56
C PRO A 173 23.86 -4.18 16.06
N THR A 174 24.00 -4.04 17.37
CA THR A 174 24.76 -2.94 17.98
C THR A 174 26.24 -3.32 18.02
N ALA A 175 27.10 -2.45 17.50
CA ALA A 175 28.54 -2.63 17.62
C ALA A 175 28.97 -2.32 19.06
N LEU A 176 29.10 -3.35 19.90
CA LEU A 176 29.87 -3.24 21.13
C LEU A 176 31.36 -3.26 20.76
N TYR A 177 31.92 -2.09 20.45
CA TYR A 177 33.37 -1.91 20.42
C TYR A 177 33.94 -2.20 21.83
N GLY A 178 34.59 -3.36 22.01
CA GLY A 178 35.58 -3.55 23.08
C GLY A 178 35.19 -4.37 24.33
N LEU A 179 34.04 -5.04 24.38
CA LEU A 179 33.73 -5.96 25.50
C LEU A 179 33.95 -7.42 25.08
N SER A 180 35.13 -7.95 25.42
CA SER A 180 35.42 -9.39 25.31
C SER A 180 34.35 -10.21 26.04
N GLY A 181 33.60 -11.03 25.31
CA GLY A 181 32.55 -11.89 25.87
C GLY A 181 31.14 -11.31 25.86
N SER A 182 30.91 -10.11 25.30
CA SER A 182 29.53 -9.63 25.12
C SER A 182 28.87 -10.31 23.92
N GLN A 183 27.77 -11.03 24.18
CA GLN A 183 26.89 -11.57 23.14
C GLN A 183 26.45 -10.45 22.20
N ALA A 184 26.26 -10.76 20.91
CA ALA A 184 25.72 -9.81 19.94
C ALA A 184 24.41 -9.23 20.49
N ARG A 185 24.37 -7.91 20.71
CA ARG A 185 23.17 -7.21 21.11
C ARG A 185 22.51 -6.57 19.91
N PHE A 186 21.19 -6.50 19.91
CA PHE A 186 20.40 -5.88 18.87
C PHE A 186 19.75 -4.59 19.36
N LEU A 187 19.46 -3.68 18.44
CA LEU A 187 18.58 -2.55 18.74
C LEU A 187 17.21 -3.08 19.17
N PRO A 188 16.61 -2.54 20.24
CA PRO A 188 15.37 -3.07 20.80
C PRO A 188 14.12 -2.79 19.97
N ARG A 189 14.24 -2.02 18.89
CA ARG A 189 13.10 -1.48 18.16
C ARG A 189 13.40 -1.26 16.69
N ALA A 190 12.41 -1.49 15.85
CA ALA A 190 12.35 -1.09 14.44
C ALA A 190 11.05 -0.28 14.21
N VAL A 191 11.05 0.74 13.35
CA VAL A 191 9.82 1.48 13.00
C VAL A 191 9.32 1.00 11.65
N MET A 192 8.04 0.70 11.57
CA MET A 192 7.37 0.28 10.35
C MET A 192 6.35 1.34 9.95
N ILE A 193 6.25 1.58 8.64
CA ILE A 193 5.29 2.51 8.05
C ILE A 193 4.50 1.76 7.00
N GLY A 194 3.18 1.94 7.02
CA GLY A 194 2.26 1.37 6.08
C GLY A 194 1.45 2.45 5.38
N LEU A 195 1.16 2.22 4.10
CA LEU A 195 0.24 3.01 3.29
C LEU A 195 -0.76 2.06 2.64
N ARG A 196 -2.03 2.45 2.65
CA ARG A 196 -3.14 1.81 1.97
C ARG A 196 -3.86 2.86 1.13
N VAL A 197 -4.19 2.51 -0.10
CA VAL A 197 -4.97 3.33 -1.02
C VAL A 197 -6.08 2.50 -1.64
N VAL A 198 -7.28 3.07 -1.75
CA VAL A 198 -8.46 2.46 -2.38
C VAL A 198 -9.25 3.56 -3.10
N TRP A 199 -9.76 3.30 -4.29
CA TRP A 199 -10.76 4.17 -4.94
C TRP A 199 -11.75 3.36 -5.77
N SER A 200 -12.94 3.93 -5.98
CA SER A 200 -13.98 3.31 -6.81
C SER A 200 -13.74 3.61 -8.28
N ILE A 201 -14.04 2.62 -9.13
CA ILE A 201 -14.12 2.80 -10.59
C ILE A 201 -15.53 2.48 -11.13
N GLU A 202 -16.53 2.32 -10.26
CA GLU A 202 -17.91 1.91 -10.59
C GLU A 202 -18.54 2.69 -11.75
N GLU A 203 -18.41 4.02 -11.73
CA GLU A 203 -19.02 4.87 -12.75
C GLU A 203 -18.20 4.98 -14.05
N SER A 204 -17.06 4.27 -14.14
CA SER A 204 -16.22 4.26 -15.33
C SER A 204 -16.61 3.14 -16.30
N PHE A 205 -16.29 3.33 -17.58
CA PHE A 205 -16.43 2.28 -18.58
C PHE A 205 -15.68 1.00 -18.19
N THR A 206 -14.48 1.15 -17.60
CA THR A 206 -13.64 0.07 -17.12
C THR A 206 -14.28 -0.68 -15.95
N GLY A 207 -14.82 0.03 -14.96
CA GLY A 207 -15.48 -0.56 -13.80
C GLY A 207 -16.72 -1.36 -14.19
N ASN A 208 -17.55 -0.83 -15.10
CA ASN A 208 -18.70 -1.56 -15.63
C ASN A 208 -18.32 -2.90 -16.30
N ILE A 209 -17.20 -2.94 -17.04
CA ILE A 209 -16.71 -4.19 -17.64
C ILE A 209 -16.15 -5.14 -16.57
N TYR A 210 -15.44 -4.61 -15.59
CA TYR A 210 -14.87 -5.40 -14.50
C TYR A 210 -15.96 -6.05 -13.64
N GLU A 211 -17.02 -5.30 -13.34
CA GLU A 211 -18.21 -5.81 -12.64
C GLU A 211 -18.92 -6.91 -13.44
N GLN A 212 -19.05 -6.75 -14.76
CA GLN A 212 -19.67 -7.76 -15.64
C GLN A 212 -18.91 -9.09 -15.69
N VAL A 213 -17.59 -9.09 -15.44
CA VAL A 213 -16.79 -10.32 -15.33
C VAL A 213 -16.72 -10.86 -13.90
N GLY A 214 -17.46 -10.27 -12.96
CA GLY A 214 -17.59 -10.70 -11.56
C GLY A 214 -16.55 -10.11 -10.61
N GLY A 215 -15.81 -9.08 -11.03
CA GLY A 215 -14.86 -8.37 -10.17
C GLY A 215 -15.52 -7.24 -9.37
N LEU A 216 -14.89 -6.85 -8.26
CA LEU A 216 -15.28 -5.64 -7.53
C LEU A 216 -14.69 -4.41 -8.25
N PRO A 217 -15.50 -3.42 -8.67
CA PRO A 217 -15.07 -2.24 -9.42
C PRO A 217 -14.32 -1.23 -8.54
N TYR A 218 -13.20 -1.65 -7.97
CA TYR A 218 -12.31 -0.87 -7.13
C TYR A 218 -10.87 -1.12 -7.54
N VAL A 219 -10.04 -0.11 -7.33
CA VAL A 219 -8.59 -0.24 -7.43
C VAL A 219 -8.02 0.03 -6.05
N TYR A 220 -7.12 -0.85 -5.62
CA TYR A 220 -6.55 -0.78 -4.29
C TYR A 220 -5.16 -1.38 -4.25
N ASP A 221 -4.35 -0.86 -3.33
CA ASP A 221 -3.10 -1.48 -2.92
C ASP A 221 -2.75 -1.08 -1.49
N ALA A 222 -1.92 -1.88 -0.83
CA ALA A 222 -1.40 -1.58 0.49
C ALA A 222 -0.01 -2.18 0.67
N LYS A 223 0.89 -1.47 1.34
CA LYS A 223 2.24 -1.97 1.61
C LYS A 223 2.73 -1.45 2.94
N VAL A 224 3.67 -2.20 3.51
CA VAL A 224 4.36 -1.88 4.74
C VAL A 224 5.86 -2.00 4.50
N THR A 225 6.63 -1.04 5.00
CA THR A 225 8.09 -1.09 5.00
C THR A 225 8.65 -0.84 6.39
N VAL A 226 9.92 -1.18 6.57
CA VAL A 226 10.69 -0.84 7.77
C VAL A 226 11.61 0.33 7.48
N VAL A 227 11.45 1.41 8.25
CA VAL A 227 12.35 2.55 8.23
C VAL A 227 13.60 2.20 9.03
N ARG A 228 14.72 2.04 8.34
CA ARG A 228 16.00 1.71 8.96
C ARG A 228 16.60 2.95 9.59
N GLY A 229 16.87 2.87 10.89
CA GLY A 229 17.23 3.99 11.74
C GLY A 229 18.60 4.59 11.45
N GLU A 230 18.61 5.72 10.77
CA GLU A 230 19.61 6.74 11.07
C GLU A 230 19.23 7.42 12.40
N ILE A 231 20.22 7.66 13.25
CA ILE A 231 20.02 8.33 14.54
C ILE A 231 20.29 9.83 14.34
N GLU A 232 19.41 10.68 14.87
CA GLU A 232 19.69 12.12 14.94
C GLU A 232 20.76 12.38 16.01
N ALA A 233 21.90 12.95 15.60
CA ALA A 233 23.07 13.24 16.44
C ALA A 233 23.03 14.67 17.00
#